data_AF-A0A927FKC8-F1
#
_entry.id   AF-A0A927FKC8-F1
#
_cell.length_a   1.000
_cell.length_b   1.000
_cell.length_c   1.000
_cell.angle_alpha   90.00
_cell.angle_beta   90.00
_cell.angle_gamma   90.00
#
_symmetry.space_group_name_H-M   'P 1'
#
loop_
_entity.id
_entity.type
_entity.pdbx_description
1 polymer ?
#
loop_
_entity_poly.entity_id
_entity_poly.type
_entity_poly.pdbx_seq_one_letter_code
_entity_poly.pdbx_strand_id
1 'polypeptide(L)'
;MTAATSPKLYVDEMWSVFNEPGPLVIEVRSIWPKDITPIQRTLSRCFDSEHYYDLAAFRLAVEAYVTEMNQRGYNMYATLNPLRSGLSQSHCAVDKDVTCRRRLLIDIDRDQGKEHPASDAQIQAAWVLADQINRYFNDLGWPNPVRVMSGNGYHLVYPLDDLPNTDEVTHAVRELLRNLKEKFSGNGLSVDTSVSNASRVTKLPGTLARRGIEIENHPYRVARIYE
;
A
#
# COMPACT_ATOMS: atom_id res chain seq x y z
N MET A 1 17.58 26.07 -15.88
CA MET A 1 17.16 24.84 -15.20
C MET A 1 16.11 25.23 -14.18
N THR A 2 14.83 25.13 -14.53
CA THR A 2 13.74 25.33 -13.57
C THR A 2 13.82 24.19 -12.57
N ALA A 3 14.05 24.49 -11.30
CA ALA A 3 13.95 23.51 -10.23
C ALA A 3 12.54 22.92 -10.31
N ALA A 4 12.42 21.65 -10.74
CA ALA A 4 11.16 20.95 -10.68
C ALA A 4 10.73 20.93 -9.21
N THR A 5 9.72 21.72 -8.86
CA THR A 5 9.14 21.71 -7.52
C THR A 5 8.65 20.30 -7.25
N SER A 6 9.22 19.64 -6.24
CA SER A 6 8.74 18.34 -5.77
C SER A 6 7.23 18.41 -5.55
N PRO A 7 6.46 17.42 -6.02
CA PRO A 7 5.01 17.44 -5.88
C PRO A 7 4.64 17.49 -4.39
N LYS A 8 3.56 18.22 -4.08
CA LYS A 8 2.99 18.25 -2.73
C LYS A 8 2.60 16.82 -2.31
N LEU A 9 3.08 16.40 -1.15
CA LEU A 9 2.70 15.15 -0.50
C LEU A 9 1.45 15.35 0.38
N TYR A 10 0.75 14.26 0.66
CA TYR A 10 -0.48 14.22 1.47
C TYR A 10 -0.39 13.08 2.49
N VAL A 11 0.73 13.00 3.21
CA VAL A 11 1.13 11.81 3.98
C VAL A 11 0.11 11.44 5.05
N ASP A 12 -0.66 12.41 5.55
CA ASP A 12 -1.76 12.21 6.48
C ASP A 12 -2.87 11.29 5.93
N GLU A 13 -3.04 11.20 4.60
CA GLU A 13 -4.00 10.28 3.96
C GLU A 13 -3.75 8.81 4.35
N MET A 14 -2.51 8.45 4.70
CA MET A 14 -2.21 7.08 5.10
C MET A 14 -3.03 6.61 6.30
N TRP A 15 -3.42 7.53 7.19
CA TRP A 15 -4.21 7.19 8.37
C TRP A 15 -5.62 6.72 8.01
N SER A 16 -6.18 7.07 6.85
CA SER A 16 -7.45 6.47 6.41
C SER A 16 -7.36 4.96 6.20
N VAL A 17 -6.15 4.43 5.96
CA VAL A 17 -5.90 2.98 5.90
C VAL A 17 -5.50 2.43 7.27
N PHE A 18 -4.59 3.11 7.99
CA PHE A 18 -3.93 2.58 9.19
C PHE A 18 -4.49 3.13 10.52
N ASN A 19 -5.67 3.76 10.53
CA ASN A 19 -6.30 4.23 11.76
C ASN A 19 -6.97 3.07 12.50
N GLU A 20 -6.50 2.78 13.70
CA GLU A 20 -6.99 1.69 14.54
C GLU A 20 -7.21 2.20 15.98
N PRO A 21 -8.18 1.64 16.73
CA PRO A 21 -8.33 1.95 18.14
C PRO A 21 -7.22 1.27 18.97
N GLY A 22 -6.71 2.00 19.97
CA GLY A 22 -5.73 1.49 20.93
C GLY A 22 -4.26 1.66 20.51
N PRO A 23 -3.32 1.00 21.21
CA PRO A 23 -1.91 1.02 20.86
C PRO A 23 -1.66 0.50 19.45
N LEU A 24 -0.94 1.28 18.65
CA LEU A 24 -0.65 1.02 17.24
C LEU A 24 0.84 0.79 17.03
N VAL A 25 1.17 -0.30 16.34
CA VAL A 25 2.52 -0.59 15.86
C VAL A 25 2.50 -0.62 14.33
N ILE A 26 3.30 0.25 13.71
CA ILE A 26 3.43 0.32 12.25
C ILE A 26 4.88 0.12 11.83
N GLU A 27 5.12 -0.83 10.94
CA GLU A 27 6.38 -0.94 10.21
C GLU A 27 6.27 -0.15 8.93
N VAL A 28 7.18 0.82 8.72
CA VAL A 28 7.33 1.57 7.49
C VAL A 28 8.56 1.06 6.73
N ARG A 29 8.32 0.59 5.50
CA ARG A 29 9.35 0.10 4.60
C ARG A 29 9.68 1.12 3.52
N SER A 30 10.94 1.52 3.45
CA SER A 30 11.48 2.40 2.42
C SER A 30 12.16 1.55 1.35
N ILE A 31 11.56 1.45 0.16
CA ILE A 31 12.08 0.63 -0.94
C ILE A 31 12.60 1.55 -2.04
N TRP A 32 13.87 1.41 -2.41
CA TRP A 32 14.45 2.19 -3.50
C TRP A 32 13.83 1.76 -4.84
N PRO A 33 13.49 2.70 -5.74
CA PRO A 33 12.97 2.34 -7.06
C PRO A 33 13.99 1.50 -7.83
N LYS A 34 13.60 0.30 -8.27
CA LYS A 34 14.51 -0.67 -8.90
C LYS A 34 15.21 -0.15 -10.16
N ASP A 35 14.57 0.78 -10.86
CA ASP A 35 15.00 1.30 -12.17
C ASP A 35 15.85 2.58 -12.03
N ILE A 36 16.14 3.04 -10.80
CA ILE A 36 16.89 4.29 -10.54
C ILE A 36 18.25 3.96 -9.92
N THR A 37 19.32 4.44 -10.56
CA THR A 37 20.69 4.32 -10.07
C THR A 37 21.15 5.58 -9.31
N PRO A 38 22.06 5.45 -8.33
CA PRO A 38 22.58 4.20 -7.77
C PRO A 38 21.51 3.45 -6.96
N ILE A 39 21.58 2.11 -6.96
CA ILE A 39 20.66 1.28 -6.17
C ILE A 39 20.93 1.52 -4.68
N GLN A 40 19.89 1.77 -3.90
CA GLN A 40 19.97 1.83 -2.44
C GLN A 40 19.30 0.61 -1.81
N ARG A 41 19.80 0.18 -0.64
CA ARG A 41 19.18 -0.92 0.12
C ARG A 41 17.79 -0.54 0.61
N THR A 42 16.92 -1.53 0.74
CA THR A 42 15.65 -1.41 1.48
C THR A 42 15.92 -1.11 2.94
N LEU A 43 15.12 -0.21 3.52
CA LEU A 43 15.15 0.14 4.94
C LEU A 43 13.80 -0.18 5.57
N SER A 44 13.81 -0.56 6.84
CA SER A 44 12.61 -0.78 7.65
C SER A 44 12.72 0.03 8.93
N ARG A 45 11.60 0.62 9.37
CA ARG A 45 11.48 1.27 10.66
C ARG A 45 10.14 0.94 11.31
N CYS A 46 10.18 0.34 12.49
CA CYS A 46 9.00 0.14 13.32
C CYS A 46 8.78 1.36 14.23
N PHE A 47 7.52 1.77 14.34
CA PHE A 47 7.03 2.77 15.26
C PHE A 47 5.99 2.11 16.15
N ASP A 48 6.12 2.29 17.46
CA ASP A 48 5.17 1.82 18.45
C ASP A 48 4.61 3.03 19.18
N SER A 49 3.29 3.21 19.14
CA SER A 49 2.61 4.36 19.74
C SER A 49 2.83 4.48 21.25
N GLU A 50 3.14 3.38 21.93
CA GLU A 50 3.40 3.39 23.38
C GLU A 50 4.72 4.10 23.74
N HIS A 51 5.61 4.30 22.76
CA HIS A 51 6.85 5.06 22.93
C HIS A 51 6.69 6.57 22.71
N TYR A 52 5.47 7.05 22.47
CA TYR A 52 5.18 8.46 22.25
C TYR A 52 4.24 8.98 23.34
N TYR A 53 4.29 10.30 23.57
CA TYR A 53 3.47 10.94 24.60
C TYR A 53 1.97 10.75 24.34
N ASP A 54 1.56 10.88 23.08
CA ASP A 54 0.19 10.66 22.63
C ASP A 54 0.18 10.19 21.16
N LEU A 55 -1.02 9.87 20.67
CA LEU A 55 -1.22 9.42 19.29
C LEU A 55 -0.86 10.51 18.27
N ALA A 56 -1.01 11.79 18.59
CA ALA A 56 -0.67 12.87 17.68
C ALA A 56 0.85 12.97 17.46
N ALA A 57 1.64 12.89 18.54
CA ALA A 57 3.09 12.84 18.49
C ALA A 57 3.60 11.60 17.74
N PHE A 58 2.97 10.44 17.96
CA PHE A 58 3.24 9.23 17.18
C PHE A 58 3.01 9.46 15.68
N ARG A 59 1.84 9.99 15.29
CA ARG A 59 1.51 10.23 13.88
C ARG A 59 2.47 11.19 13.22
N LEU A 60 2.78 12.31 13.88
CA LEU A 60 3.76 13.30 13.40
C LEU A 60 5.15 12.68 13.19
N ALA A 61 5.59 11.80 14.10
CA ALA A 61 6.89 11.13 13.95
C ALA A 61 6.93 10.17 12.75
N VAL A 62 5.84 9.42 12.53
CA VAL A 62 5.71 8.53 11.37
C VAL A 62 5.65 9.34 10.07
N GLU A 63 4.80 10.38 10.01
CA GLU A 63 4.65 11.26 8.85
C GLU A 63 5.97 11.97 8.49
N ALA A 64 6.71 12.46 9.48
CA ALA A 64 8.01 13.10 9.28
C ALA A 64 9.02 12.13 8.63
N TYR A 65 9.11 10.90 9.15
CA TYR A 65 9.98 9.87 8.56
C TYR A 65 9.55 9.49 7.15
N VAL A 66 8.24 9.30 6.92
CA VAL A 66 7.70 8.95 5.61
C VAL A 66 7.99 10.06 4.59
N THR A 67 7.80 11.32 4.99
CA THR A 67 8.09 12.51 4.16
C THR A 67 9.57 12.57 3.80
N GLU A 68 10.46 12.49 4.80
CA GLU A 68 11.91 12.55 4.60
C GLU A 68 12.37 11.46 3.63
N MET A 69 11.98 10.20 3.88
CA MET A 69 12.40 9.07 3.06
C MET A 69 11.83 9.15 1.64
N ASN A 70 10.58 9.61 1.47
CA ASN A 70 10.01 9.80 0.15
C ASN A 70 10.69 10.93 -0.63
N GLN A 71 11.08 12.01 0.02
CA GLN A 71 11.86 13.11 -0.59
C GLN A 71 13.27 12.66 -0.99
N ARG A 72 13.87 11.74 -0.23
CA ARG A 72 15.16 11.11 -0.58
C ARG A 72 15.09 10.18 -1.80
N GLY A 73 13.89 9.87 -2.30
CA GLY A 73 13.67 9.06 -3.50
C GLY A 73 13.07 7.68 -3.23
N TYR A 74 12.86 7.29 -1.96
CA TYR A 74 12.28 5.99 -1.64
C TYR A 74 10.78 5.94 -1.94
N ASN A 75 10.32 4.77 -2.38
CA ASN A 75 8.91 4.41 -2.30
C ASN A 75 8.58 3.98 -0.89
N MET A 76 7.45 4.47 -0.37
CA MET A 76 7.05 4.23 1.00
C MET A 76 5.91 3.21 1.08
N TYR A 77 6.06 2.26 2.00
CA TYR A 77 5.09 1.20 2.24
C TYR A 77 4.93 1.01 3.75
N ALA A 78 3.83 0.40 4.17
CA ALA A 78 3.67 -0.11 5.52
C ALA A 78 3.08 -1.50 5.53
N THR A 79 3.36 -2.28 6.57
CA THR A 79 2.72 -3.57 6.78
C THR A 79 1.20 -3.40 6.91
N LEU A 80 0.46 -4.21 6.15
CA LEU A 80 -0.99 -4.10 5.95
C LEU A 80 -1.79 -4.35 7.23
N ASN A 81 -1.34 -5.27 8.08
CA ASN A 81 -2.06 -5.72 9.26
C ASN A 81 -1.37 -5.30 10.56
N PRO A 82 -2.12 -5.21 11.67
CA PRO A 82 -1.59 -4.80 12.97
C PRO A 82 -0.45 -5.71 13.42
N LEU A 83 0.58 -5.10 14.01
CA LEU A 83 1.75 -5.78 14.52
C LEU A 83 1.72 -5.84 16.05
N ARG A 84 2.36 -6.87 16.61
CA ARG A 84 2.59 -6.95 18.06
C ARG A 84 3.57 -5.87 18.53
N SER A 85 3.45 -5.45 19.78
CA SER A 85 4.39 -4.52 20.43
C SER A 85 5.75 -5.17 20.71
N GLY A 86 6.73 -4.33 21.08
CA GLY A 86 8.08 -4.77 21.46
C GLY A 86 8.96 -5.20 20.28
N LEU A 87 8.59 -4.86 19.05
CA LEU A 87 9.48 -5.02 17.89
C LEU A 87 10.63 -4.00 17.98
N SER A 88 11.84 -4.44 17.62
CA SER A 88 12.97 -3.51 17.56
C SER A 88 12.76 -2.46 16.46
N GLN A 89 13.35 -1.28 16.63
CA GLN A 89 13.15 -0.16 15.70
C GLN A 89 13.55 -0.51 14.25
N SER A 90 14.54 -1.37 14.04
CA SER A 90 15.02 -1.79 12.71
C SER A 90 14.44 -3.14 12.25
N HIS A 91 13.42 -3.67 12.94
CA HIS A 91 12.83 -4.96 12.60
C HIS A 91 12.12 -4.92 11.25
N CYS A 92 12.24 -5.99 10.48
CA CYS A 92 11.45 -6.20 9.26
C CYS A 92 10.31 -7.15 9.61
N ALA A 93 9.08 -6.63 9.64
CA ALA A 93 7.90 -7.41 10.04
C ALA A 93 7.72 -8.67 9.18
N VAL A 94 7.51 -9.79 9.86
CA VAL A 94 7.20 -11.10 9.25
C VAL A 94 5.82 -11.56 9.68
N ASP A 95 5.29 -12.61 9.04
CA ASP A 95 3.91 -13.05 9.25
C ASP A 95 3.59 -13.36 10.72
N LYS A 96 4.55 -13.89 11.49
CA LYS A 96 4.40 -14.17 12.93
C LYS A 96 4.31 -12.93 13.83
N ASP A 97 4.64 -11.74 13.33
CA ASP A 97 4.52 -10.50 14.08
C ASP A 97 3.10 -9.89 13.98
N VAL A 98 2.30 -10.38 13.04
CA VAL A 98 0.93 -9.91 12.81
C VAL A 98 -0.02 -10.53 13.85
N THR A 99 -0.77 -9.68 14.53
CA THR A 99 -1.68 -10.10 15.62
C THR A 99 -3.02 -10.61 15.10
N CYS A 100 -3.55 -9.99 14.05
CA CYS A 100 -4.78 -10.40 13.38
C CYS A 100 -4.76 -9.97 11.91
N ARG A 101 -5.68 -10.54 11.12
CA ARG A 101 -5.97 -10.15 9.75
C ARG A 101 -7.13 -9.16 9.77
N ARG A 102 -6.78 -7.87 9.89
CA ARG A 102 -7.70 -6.73 9.93
C ARG A 102 -8.01 -6.15 8.55
N ARG A 103 -7.14 -6.40 7.58
CA ARG A 103 -7.28 -5.84 6.23
C ARG A 103 -7.00 -6.88 5.15
N LEU A 104 -7.84 -6.86 4.13
CA LEU A 104 -7.64 -7.56 2.86
C LEU A 104 -7.22 -6.55 1.79
N LEU A 105 -6.11 -6.83 1.12
CA LEU A 105 -5.64 -6.04 -0.03
C LEU A 105 -6.00 -6.76 -1.34
N ILE A 106 -6.67 -6.05 -2.23
CA ILE A 106 -6.77 -6.40 -3.65
C ILE A 106 -5.94 -5.36 -4.41
N ASP A 107 -4.83 -5.79 -4.99
CA ASP A 107 -3.91 -4.94 -5.75
C ASP A 107 -4.13 -5.15 -7.25
N ILE A 108 -4.49 -4.08 -7.94
CA ILE A 108 -4.81 -4.05 -9.36
C ILE A 108 -3.75 -3.22 -10.06
N ASP A 109 -3.05 -3.85 -11.00
CA ASP A 109 -1.95 -3.22 -11.72
C ASP A 109 -1.96 -3.68 -13.18
N ARG A 110 -1.31 -2.91 -14.05
CA ARG A 110 -1.05 -3.37 -15.42
C ARG A 110 -0.19 -4.63 -15.40
N ASP A 111 -0.39 -5.53 -16.36
CA ASP A 111 0.41 -6.75 -16.46
C ASP A 111 1.74 -6.53 -17.21
N GLN A 112 1.74 -5.62 -18.19
CA GLN A 112 2.89 -5.25 -19.05
C GLN A 112 3.21 -3.75 -18.97
N GLY A 113 4.26 -3.30 -19.67
CA GLY A 113 4.59 -1.87 -19.81
C GLY A 113 5.07 -1.22 -18.50
N LYS A 114 5.87 -1.94 -17.70
CA LYS A 114 6.31 -1.53 -16.35
C LYS A 114 7.64 -0.76 -16.35
N GLU A 115 8.23 -0.56 -17.52
CA GLU A 115 9.45 0.22 -17.76
C GLU A 115 9.26 1.73 -17.59
N HIS A 116 8.02 2.22 -17.77
CA HIS A 116 7.59 3.59 -17.47
C HIS A 116 6.46 3.56 -16.43
N PRO A 117 6.17 4.66 -15.71
CA PRO A 117 4.96 4.80 -14.90
C PRO A 117 3.67 4.54 -15.70
N ALA A 118 2.51 4.41 -15.05
CA ALA A 118 1.26 4.28 -15.79
C ALA A 118 0.97 5.53 -16.63
N SER A 119 0.34 5.37 -17.80
CA SER A 119 -0.34 6.50 -18.45
C SER A 119 -1.68 6.80 -17.76
N ASP A 120 -2.26 7.98 -18.02
CA ASP A 120 -3.58 8.32 -17.47
C ASP A 120 -4.66 7.35 -17.94
N ALA A 121 -4.59 6.87 -19.19
CA ALA A 121 -5.51 5.86 -19.71
C ALA A 121 -5.39 4.52 -18.95
N GLN A 122 -4.18 4.10 -18.58
CA GLN A 122 -3.96 2.90 -17.79
C GLN A 122 -4.47 3.05 -16.35
N ILE A 123 -4.27 4.21 -15.73
CA ILE A 123 -4.85 4.53 -14.42
C ILE A 123 -6.38 4.49 -14.48
N GLN A 124 -6.97 5.07 -15.52
CA GLN A 124 -8.42 5.07 -15.71
C GLN A 124 -8.96 3.65 -15.91
N ALA A 125 -8.29 2.81 -16.71
CA ALA A 125 -8.67 1.43 -16.87
C ALA A 125 -8.61 0.64 -15.55
N ALA A 126 -7.54 0.85 -14.75
CA ALA A 126 -7.41 0.25 -13.42
C ALA A 126 -8.50 0.73 -12.46
N TRP A 127 -8.91 2.00 -12.53
CA TRP A 127 -10.04 2.53 -11.75
C TRP A 127 -11.35 1.84 -12.11
N VAL A 128 -11.65 1.67 -13.40
CA VAL A 128 -12.85 0.96 -13.87
C VAL A 128 -12.89 -0.47 -13.34
N LEU A 129 -11.76 -1.18 -13.40
CA LEU A 129 -11.68 -2.54 -12.88
C LEU A 129 -11.84 -2.60 -11.35
N ALA A 130 -11.23 -1.65 -10.63
CA ALA A 130 -11.39 -1.51 -9.20
C ALA A 130 -12.86 -1.27 -8.81
N ASP A 131 -13.57 -0.46 -9.59
CA ASP A 131 -14.99 -0.18 -9.39
C ASP A 131 -15.86 -1.42 -9.65
N GLN A 132 -15.55 -2.20 -10.69
CA GLN A 132 -16.23 -3.47 -10.98
C GLN A 132 -16.06 -4.49 -9.84
N ILE A 133 -14.83 -4.63 -9.31
CA ILE A 133 -14.56 -5.49 -8.17
C ILE A 133 -15.30 -4.99 -6.92
N ASN A 134 -15.32 -3.67 -6.69
CA ASN A 134 -16.08 -3.09 -5.57
C ASN A 134 -17.58 -3.38 -5.65
N ARG A 135 -18.19 -3.23 -6.83
CA ARG A 135 -19.62 -3.57 -7.03
C ARG A 135 -19.87 -5.05 -6.77
N TYR A 136 -19.00 -5.93 -7.26
CA TYR A 136 -19.10 -7.37 -7.01
C TYR A 136 -19.04 -7.72 -5.50
N PHE A 137 -18.18 -7.05 -4.74
CA PHE A 137 -18.10 -7.22 -3.29
C PHE A 137 -19.35 -6.67 -2.58
N ASN A 138 -19.84 -5.50 -2.99
CA ASN A 138 -21.07 -4.92 -2.46
C ASN A 138 -22.30 -5.82 -2.71
N ASP A 139 -22.41 -6.43 -3.90
CA ASP A 139 -23.48 -7.39 -4.22
C ASP A 139 -23.43 -8.65 -3.32
N LEU A 140 -22.25 -8.96 -2.79
CA LEU A 140 -22.01 -10.03 -1.80
C LEU A 140 -22.16 -9.56 -0.35
N GLY A 141 -22.53 -8.30 -0.11
CA GLY A 141 -22.73 -7.73 1.21
C GLY A 141 -21.46 -7.28 1.94
N TRP A 142 -20.33 -7.14 1.24
CA TRP A 142 -19.11 -6.60 1.83
C TRP A 142 -19.20 -5.09 2.03
N PRO A 143 -18.51 -4.53 3.04
CA PRO A 143 -18.39 -3.08 3.20
C PRO A 143 -17.55 -2.47 2.09
N ASN A 144 -17.67 -1.15 1.89
CA ASN A 144 -16.82 -0.42 0.96
C ASN A 144 -15.34 -0.45 1.43
N PRO A 145 -14.38 -0.62 0.50
CA PRO A 145 -12.97 -0.54 0.80
C PRO A 145 -12.48 0.90 0.85
N VAL A 146 -11.32 1.12 1.47
CA VAL A 146 -10.51 2.31 1.15
C VAL A 146 -9.89 2.10 -0.22
N ARG A 147 -10.20 2.99 -1.17
CA ARG A 147 -9.67 2.94 -2.54
C ARG A 147 -8.43 3.83 -2.62
N VAL A 148 -7.31 3.29 -3.08
CA VAL A 148 -6.06 4.03 -3.22
C VAL A 148 -5.56 3.90 -4.66
N MET A 149 -5.41 5.01 -5.38
CA MET A 149 -4.59 5.02 -6.58
C MET A 149 -3.13 4.94 -6.13
N SER A 150 -2.47 3.81 -6.38
CA SER A 150 -1.14 3.48 -5.82
C SER A 150 0.03 4.17 -6.54
N GLY A 151 -0.28 5.03 -7.49
CA GLY A 151 0.62 5.70 -8.43
C GLY A 151 0.72 5.01 -9.79
N ASN A 152 0.39 3.72 -9.88
CA ASN A 152 0.50 2.92 -11.10
C ASN A 152 -0.69 1.99 -11.37
N GLY A 153 -1.62 1.91 -10.42
CA GLY A 153 -2.79 1.06 -10.42
C GLY A 153 -3.70 1.43 -9.25
N TYR A 154 -4.51 0.49 -8.78
CA TYR A 154 -5.43 0.71 -7.67
C TYR A 154 -5.32 -0.38 -6.61
N HIS A 155 -5.30 0.02 -5.35
CA HIS A 155 -5.52 -0.86 -4.22
C HIS A 155 -6.96 -0.69 -3.73
N LEU A 156 -7.63 -1.81 -3.47
CA LEU A 156 -8.83 -1.86 -2.65
C LEU A 156 -8.45 -2.49 -1.32
N VAL A 157 -8.55 -1.72 -0.23
CA VAL A 157 -8.25 -2.20 1.12
C VAL A 157 -9.56 -2.39 1.87
N TYR A 158 -10.02 -3.63 1.96
CA TYR A 158 -11.24 -3.98 2.67
C TYR A 158 -10.94 -4.20 4.17
N PRO A 159 -11.79 -3.67 5.06
CA PRO A 159 -11.73 -4.05 6.47
C PRO A 159 -12.18 -5.50 6.64
N LEU A 160 -11.59 -6.18 7.61
CA LEU A 160 -11.96 -7.50 8.10
C LEU A 160 -12.23 -7.42 9.60
N ASP A 161 -13.08 -8.31 10.11
CA ASP A 161 -13.45 -8.39 11.52
C ASP A 161 -12.39 -9.11 12.37
N ASP A 162 -11.15 -8.61 12.33
CA ASP A 162 -10.01 -9.13 13.12
C ASP A 162 -9.85 -10.65 13.05
N LEU A 163 -9.86 -11.20 11.83
CA LEU A 163 -9.71 -12.64 11.62
C LEU A 163 -8.38 -13.15 12.21
N PRO A 164 -8.32 -14.38 12.71
CA PRO A 164 -7.11 -14.91 13.30
C PRO A 164 -6.00 -15.04 12.25
N ASN A 165 -4.75 -14.84 12.67
CA ASN A 165 -3.58 -15.02 11.80
C ASN A 165 -3.19 -16.50 11.72
N THR A 166 -3.92 -17.27 10.92
CA THR A 166 -3.67 -18.71 10.72
C THR A 166 -3.39 -19.04 9.26
N ASP A 167 -2.87 -20.25 9.03
CA ASP A 167 -2.61 -20.78 7.70
C ASP A 167 -3.91 -20.95 6.90
N GLU A 168 -5.02 -21.31 7.55
CA GLU A 168 -6.34 -21.44 6.93
C GLU A 168 -6.86 -20.09 6.41
N VAL A 169 -6.73 -19.02 7.19
CA VAL A 169 -7.11 -17.66 6.75
C VAL A 169 -6.20 -17.20 5.61
N THR A 170 -4.89 -17.48 5.69
CA THR A 170 -3.95 -17.17 4.61
C THR A 170 -4.30 -17.93 3.33
N HIS A 171 -4.69 -19.19 3.44
CA HIS A 171 -5.15 -20.00 2.31
C HIS A 171 -6.45 -19.42 1.71
N ALA A 172 -7.44 -19.09 2.53
CA ALA A 172 -8.69 -18.48 2.07
C ALA A 172 -8.46 -17.15 1.33
N VAL A 173 -7.59 -16.28 1.83
CA VAL A 173 -7.22 -15.04 1.13
C VAL A 173 -6.54 -15.34 -0.20
N ARG A 174 -5.66 -16.34 -0.27
CA ARG A 174 -5.00 -16.74 -1.51
C ARG A 174 -5.99 -17.24 -2.56
N GLU A 175 -6.93 -18.09 -2.16
CA GLU A 175 -7.97 -18.63 -3.05
C GLU A 175 -8.91 -17.51 -3.53
N LEU A 176 -9.30 -16.59 -2.64
CA LEU A 176 -10.08 -15.40 -3.01
C LEU A 176 -9.35 -14.58 -4.08
N LEU A 177 -8.08 -14.24 -3.87
CA LEU A 177 -7.30 -13.48 -4.85
C LEU A 177 -7.16 -14.23 -6.18
N ARG A 178 -7.01 -15.56 -6.17
CA ARG A 178 -6.96 -16.36 -7.40
C ARG A 178 -8.28 -16.29 -8.16
N ASN A 179 -9.40 -16.46 -7.47
CA ASN A 179 -10.73 -16.38 -8.08
C ASN A 179 -11.01 -14.97 -8.65
N LEU A 180 -10.56 -13.91 -7.96
CA LEU A 180 -10.66 -12.55 -8.48
C LEU A 180 -9.78 -12.34 -9.71
N LYS A 181 -8.55 -12.86 -9.68
CA LYS A 181 -7.66 -12.81 -10.84
C LYS A 181 -8.31 -13.47 -12.05
N GLU A 182 -8.82 -14.69 -11.90
CA GLU A 182 -9.51 -15.44 -12.97
C GLU A 182 -10.76 -14.72 -13.50
N LYS A 183 -11.53 -14.10 -12.61
CA LYS A 183 -12.79 -13.43 -12.97
C LYS A 183 -12.60 -12.05 -13.62
N PHE A 184 -11.61 -11.28 -13.17
CA PHE A 184 -11.50 -9.86 -13.48
C PHE A 184 -10.25 -9.46 -14.28
N SER A 185 -9.19 -10.28 -14.31
CA SER A 185 -8.00 -9.91 -15.07
C SER A 185 -8.24 -10.01 -16.57
N GLY A 186 -7.66 -9.09 -17.34
CA GLY A 186 -7.84 -8.99 -18.78
C GLY A 186 -7.49 -7.60 -19.28
N ASN A 187 -7.42 -7.45 -20.61
CA ASN A 187 -7.19 -6.16 -21.27
C ASN A 187 -5.98 -5.37 -20.73
N GLY A 188 -4.90 -6.08 -20.38
CA GLY A 188 -3.66 -5.48 -19.88
C GLY A 188 -3.65 -5.15 -18.38
N LEU A 189 -4.65 -5.60 -17.61
CA LEU A 189 -4.73 -5.45 -16.16
C LEU A 189 -4.81 -6.81 -15.47
N SER A 190 -4.26 -6.89 -14.26
CA SER A 190 -4.30 -8.09 -13.43
C SER A 190 -4.50 -7.77 -11.96
N VAL A 191 -5.16 -8.69 -11.26
CA VAL A 191 -5.18 -8.74 -9.80
C VAL A 191 -3.93 -9.49 -9.31
N ASP A 192 -3.12 -8.88 -8.46
CA ASP A 192 -1.93 -9.52 -7.89
C ASP A 192 -2.34 -10.56 -6.84
N THR A 193 -1.97 -11.82 -7.07
CA THR A 193 -2.22 -12.93 -6.15
C THR A 193 -1.09 -13.14 -5.13
N SER A 194 0.02 -12.43 -5.29
CA SER A 194 1.20 -12.55 -4.43
C SER A 194 1.04 -11.86 -3.07
N VAL A 195 -0.02 -11.08 -2.89
CA VAL A 195 -0.26 -10.22 -1.72
C VAL A 195 -0.99 -10.93 -0.56
N SER A 196 -1.07 -12.27 -0.59
CA SER A 196 -1.92 -13.02 0.35
C SER A 196 -1.36 -13.15 1.77
N ASN A 197 -0.06 -12.96 2.00
CA ASN A 197 0.57 -13.21 3.31
C ASN A 197 0.18 -12.18 4.39
N ALA A 198 0.37 -12.54 5.67
CA ALA A 198 -0.03 -11.77 6.84
C ALA A 198 0.62 -10.37 6.87
N SER A 199 1.94 -10.33 6.77
CA SER A 199 2.78 -9.12 6.87
C SER A 199 3.02 -8.43 5.53
N ARG A 200 2.13 -8.64 4.55
CA ARG A 200 2.22 -7.97 3.26
C ARG A 200 2.30 -6.46 3.46
N VAL A 201 3.25 -5.81 2.80
CA VAL A 201 3.33 -4.35 2.77
C VAL A 201 2.49 -3.78 1.63
N THR A 202 1.87 -2.62 1.86
CA THR A 202 1.11 -1.88 0.85
C THR A 202 1.60 -0.43 0.76
N LYS A 203 1.37 0.21 -0.40
CA LYS A 203 1.78 1.60 -0.66
C LYS A 203 1.18 2.52 0.39
N LEU A 204 1.97 3.44 0.94
CA LEU A 204 1.44 4.51 1.79
C LEU A 204 0.80 5.60 0.91
N PRO A 205 -0.52 5.86 1.03
CA PRO A 205 -1.16 7.02 0.43
C PRO A 205 -0.44 8.32 0.82
N GLY A 206 -0.54 9.33 -0.04
CA GLY A 206 0.10 10.62 0.16
C GLY A 206 1.55 10.71 -0.27
N THR A 207 2.18 9.61 -0.73
CA THR A 207 3.61 9.58 -1.11
C THR A 207 3.82 9.49 -2.62
N LEU A 208 4.90 10.08 -3.14
CA LEU A 208 5.26 9.98 -4.56
C LEU A 208 5.69 8.55 -4.90
N ALA A 209 4.99 7.91 -5.83
CA ALA A 209 5.28 6.58 -6.31
C ALA A 209 6.18 6.61 -7.56
N ARG A 210 7.34 5.97 -7.44
CA ARG A 210 8.37 5.91 -8.49
C ARG A 210 8.52 4.48 -8.98
N ARG A 211 8.07 4.21 -10.19
CA ARG A 211 8.21 2.89 -10.85
C ARG A 211 8.55 3.12 -12.31
N GLY A 212 9.58 2.45 -12.82
CA GLY A 212 10.07 2.73 -14.16
C GLY A 212 10.69 4.12 -14.28
N ILE A 213 10.94 4.53 -15.52
CA ILE A 213 11.53 5.83 -15.88
C ILE A 213 10.41 6.79 -16.29
N GLU A 214 10.36 7.94 -15.65
CA GLU A 214 9.40 9.01 -15.95
C GLU A 214 9.62 9.61 -17.35
N ILE A 215 8.54 9.79 -18.11
CA ILE A 215 8.50 10.48 -19.41
C ILE A 215 7.21 11.30 -19.54
N GLU A 216 7.12 12.18 -20.55
CA GLU A 216 6.07 13.21 -20.71
C GLU A 216 4.61 12.73 -20.52
N ASN A 217 4.28 11.48 -20.86
CA ASN A 217 2.93 10.90 -20.71
C ASN A 217 2.83 9.77 -19.66
N HIS A 218 3.93 9.53 -18.95
CA HIS A 218 4.03 8.53 -17.89
C HIS A 218 4.73 9.16 -16.68
N PRO A 219 4.07 10.12 -16.00
CA PRO A 219 4.63 10.78 -14.83
C PRO A 219 4.62 9.89 -13.59
N TYR A 220 5.56 10.13 -12.68
CA TYR A 220 5.42 9.71 -11.31
C TYR A 220 4.22 10.42 -10.67
N ARG A 221 3.42 9.69 -9.88
CA ARG A 221 2.21 10.23 -9.25
C ARG A 221 2.26 10.03 -7.75
N VAL A 222 1.72 11.00 -7.03
CA VAL A 222 1.45 10.83 -5.60
C VAL A 222 0.31 9.81 -5.47
N ALA A 223 0.49 8.79 -4.64
CA ALA A 223 -0.57 7.85 -4.33
C ALA A 223 -1.68 8.60 -3.58
N ARG A 224 -2.94 8.44 -3.97
CA ARG A 224 -4.07 9.21 -3.41
C ARG A 224 -5.25 8.33 -3.06
N ILE A 225 -5.97 8.73 -2.03
CA ILE A 225 -7.26 8.12 -1.67
C ILE A 225 -8.37 8.68 -2.54
N TYR A 226 -9.31 7.80 -2.91
CA TYR A 226 -10.55 8.14 -3.59
C TYR A 226 -11.73 7.65 -2.75
N GLU A 227 -12.76 8.49 -2.66
CA GLU A 227 -14.08 8.13 -2.12
C GLU A 227 -14.96 7.52 -3.23
#